data_AF-A0A6B3H4B9-F1
#
_entry.id   AF-A0A6B3H4B9-F1
#
_cell.length_a   1.000
_cell.length_b   1.000
_cell.length_c   1.000
_cell.angle_alpha   90.00
_cell.angle_beta   90.00
_cell.angle_gamma   90.00
#
_symmetry.space_group_name_H-M   'P 1'
#
loop_
_entity.id
_entity.type
_entity.pdbx_description
1 polymer ?
#
loop_
_entity_poly.entity_id
_entity_poly.type
_entity_poly.pdbx_seq_one_letter_code
_entity_poly.pdbx_strand_id
1 'polypeptide(L)'
;AHSAAVLNLAPDHLDWHGSMEAYAADKGRVYEGNTVACVYNAADPATEELVREADVEEGCRAIGFTLGAPGPSQLGVVDGIL
;
A
#
# COMPACT_ATOMS: atom_id res chain seq x y z
N ALA A 1 -4.62 -10.30 -7.21
CA ALA A 1 -3.54 -10.42 -8.24
C ALA A 1 -2.39 -11.27 -7.68
N HIS A 2 -1.22 -11.40 -8.33
CA HIS A 2 -0.07 -12.03 -7.62
C HIS A 2 0.45 -11.09 -6.51
N SER A 3 0.67 -9.83 -6.86
CA SER A 3 1.08 -8.78 -5.93
C SER A 3 0.64 -7.43 -6.49
N ALA A 4 0.48 -6.43 -5.62
CA ALA A 4 0.19 -5.06 -6.02
C ALA A 4 0.91 -4.05 -5.12
N ALA A 5 1.00 -2.81 -5.58
CA ALA A 5 1.65 -1.72 -4.85
C ALA A 5 0.83 -0.43 -4.90
N VAL A 6 0.66 0.23 -3.75
CA VAL A 6 0.17 1.62 -3.67
C VAL A 6 1.30 2.50 -3.14
N LEU A 7 1.69 3.48 -3.95
CA LEU A 7 2.86 4.32 -3.67
C LEU A 7 2.54 5.56 -2.82
N ASN A 8 1.32 6.07 -2.94
CA ASN A 8 0.83 7.25 -2.22
C ASN A 8 -0.69 7.34 -2.35
N LEU A 9 -1.28 8.14 -1.45
CA LEU A 9 -2.66 8.60 -1.57
C LEU A 9 -2.70 10.14 -1.49
N ALA A 10 -3.18 10.79 -2.55
CA ALA A 10 -3.34 12.23 -2.62
C ALA A 10 -4.63 12.61 -3.35
N PRO A 11 -5.26 13.77 -3.06
CA PRO A 11 -6.46 14.22 -3.77
C PRO A 11 -6.23 14.31 -5.27
N ASP A 12 -6.92 13.46 -6.02
CA ASP A 12 -6.91 13.41 -7.47
C ASP A 12 -8.23 12.79 -7.95
N HIS A 13 -8.73 13.20 -9.11
CA HIS A 13 -9.96 12.68 -9.73
C HIS A 13 -11.20 12.60 -8.80
N LEU A 14 -11.28 13.47 -7.78
CA LEU A 14 -12.38 13.44 -6.81
C LEU A 14 -13.75 13.74 -7.44
N ASP A 15 -13.77 14.37 -8.61
CA ASP A 15 -14.96 14.57 -9.43
C ASP A 15 -15.55 13.25 -9.95
N TRP A 16 -14.75 12.21 -10.12
CA TRP A 16 -15.19 10.88 -10.57
C TRP A 16 -15.57 9.99 -9.40
N HIS A 17 -14.82 10.08 -8.30
CA HIS A 17 -15.02 9.22 -7.13
C HIS A 17 -15.97 9.81 -6.09
N GLY A 18 -16.27 11.11 -6.14
CA GLY A 18 -17.21 11.81 -5.25
C GLY A 18 -16.66 12.16 -3.86
N SER A 19 -15.68 11.42 -3.35
CA SER A 19 -14.99 11.74 -2.10
C SER A 19 -13.58 11.16 -2.06
N MET A 20 -12.76 11.66 -1.13
CA MET A 20 -11.43 11.12 -0.87
C MET A 20 -11.49 9.67 -0.36
N GLU A 21 -12.51 9.34 0.44
CA GLU A 21 -12.76 8.01 0.97
C GLU A 21 -13.09 7.02 -0.14
N ALA A 22 -14.00 7.38 -1.04
CA ALA A 22 -14.37 6.53 -2.18
C ALA A 22 -13.19 6.32 -3.15
N TYR A 23 -12.36 7.34 -3.35
CA TYR A 23 -11.13 7.24 -4.13
C TYR A 23 -10.09 6.33 -3.47
N ALA A 24 -9.90 6.45 -2.16
CA ALA A 24 -8.99 5.60 -1.39
C ALA A 24 -9.44 4.13 -1.43
N ALA A 25 -10.73 3.89 -1.20
CA ALA A 25 -11.33 2.56 -1.27
C ALA A 25 -11.09 1.93 -2.64
N ASP A 26 -11.38 2.64 -3.73
CA ASP A 26 -11.19 2.10 -5.09
C ASP A 26 -9.71 1.83 -5.43
N LYS A 27 -8.77 2.67 -4.94
CA LYS A 27 -7.34 2.38 -5.02
C LYS A 27 -6.93 1.16 -4.21
N GLY A 28 -7.50 0.97 -3.02
CA GLY A 28 -7.21 -0.18 -2.15
C GLY A 28 -7.57 -1.52 -2.80
N ARG A 29 -8.56 -1.53 -3.69
CA ARG A 29 -9.02 -2.75 -4.38
C ARG A 29 -7.95 -3.45 -5.21
N VAL A 30 -6.84 -2.79 -5.54
CA VAL A 30 -5.69 -3.45 -6.19
C VAL A 30 -5.11 -4.59 -5.35
N TYR A 31 -5.36 -4.58 -4.03
CA TYR A 31 -4.93 -5.62 -3.11
C TYR A 31 -5.88 -6.83 -3.04
N GLU A 32 -7.12 -6.71 -3.49
CA GLU A 32 -8.12 -7.78 -3.42
C GLU A 32 -7.62 -9.09 -4.08
N GLY A 33 -7.68 -10.18 -3.31
CA GLY A 33 -7.25 -11.51 -3.76
C GLY A 33 -5.76 -11.58 -4.11
N ASN A 34 -4.92 -10.76 -3.48
CA ASN A 34 -3.47 -10.91 -3.62
C ASN A 34 -2.96 -12.17 -2.93
N THR A 35 -2.05 -12.90 -3.58
CA THR A 35 -1.52 -14.17 -3.09
C THR A 35 -0.12 -14.08 -2.51
N VAL A 36 0.68 -13.09 -2.91
CA VAL A 36 2.10 -13.00 -2.49
C VAL A 36 2.39 -11.75 -1.69
N ALA A 37 2.03 -10.57 -2.17
CA ALA A 37 2.38 -9.33 -1.48
C ALA A 37 1.44 -8.15 -1.77
N CYS A 38 1.22 -7.35 -0.73
CA CYS A 38 0.69 -6.00 -0.80
C CYS A 38 1.80 -5.04 -0.37
N VAL A 39 2.27 -4.22 -1.33
CA VAL A 39 3.39 -3.30 -1.12
C VAL A 39 2.88 -1.89 -0.87
N TYR A 40 3.24 -1.29 0.26
CA TYR A 40 2.73 0.03 0.65
C TYR A 40 3.84 0.98 1.07
N ASN A 41 3.56 2.28 1.05
CA ASN A 41 4.48 3.31 1.49
C ASN A 41 4.38 3.49 3.00
N ALA A 42 5.37 3.03 3.75
CA ALA A 42 5.36 3.15 5.21
C ALA A 42 5.49 4.61 5.72
N ALA A 43 5.83 5.56 4.84
CA ALA A 43 5.81 6.98 5.17
C ALA A 43 4.44 7.64 4.97
N ASP A 44 3.48 6.94 4.36
CA ASP A 44 2.11 7.39 4.15
C ASP A 44 1.13 6.44 4.88
N PRO A 45 0.64 6.82 6.09
CA PRO A 45 -0.24 5.99 6.90
C PRO A 45 -1.51 5.56 6.18
N ALA A 46 -2.00 6.36 5.20
CA ALA A 46 -3.19 6.00 4.45
C ALA A 46 -2.95 4.75 3.58
N THR A 47 -1.74 4.58 3.03
CA THR A 47 -1.43 3.39 2.23
C THR A 47 -1.26 2.13 3.07
N GLU A 48 -0.83 2.26 4.33
CA GLU A 48 -0.81 1.15 5.28
C GLU A 48 -2.23 0.72 5.64
N GLU A 49 -3.15 1.66 5.83
CA GLU A 49 -4.55 1.35 6.12
C GLU A 49 -5.21 0.56 5.00
N LEU A 50 -4.95 0.91 3.73
CA LEU A 50 -5.44 0.14 2.58
C LEU A 50 -4.99 -1.34 2.62
N VAL A 51 -3.79 -1.62 3.17
CA VAL A 51 -3.32 -3.01 3.33
C VAL A 51 -3.99 -3.69 4.52
N ARG A 52 -4.30 -2.97 5.60
CA ARG A 52 -5.03 -3.51 6.76
C ARG A 52 -6.47 -3.89 6.42
N GLU A 53 -7.10 -3.14 5.52
CA GLU A 53 -8.46 -3.38 5.05
C GLU A 53 -8.56 -4.41 3.91
N ALA A 54 -7.43 -4.79 3.31
CA ALA A 54 -7.41 -5.64 2.12
C ALA A 54 -7.84 -7.08 2.43
N ASP A 55 -8.78 -7.60 1.63
CA ASP A 55 -9.11 -9.01 1.57
C ASP A 55 -8.10 -9.73 0.66
N VAL A 56 -7.20 -10.51 1.27
CA VAL A 56 -6.09 -11.19 0.60
C VAL A 56 -6.14 -12.69 0.86
N GLU A 57 -5.47 -13.45 0.00
CA GLU A 57 -5.34 -14.89 0.20
C GLU A 57 -4.36 -15.18 1.36
N GLU A 58 -4.59 -16.29 2.07
CA GLU A 58 -3.75 -16.69 3.20
C GLU A 58 -2.27 -16.80 2.78
N GLY A 59 -1.39 -16.16 3.57
CA GLY A 59 0.05 -16.13 3.30
C GLY A 59 0.52 -14.92 2.47
N CYS A 60 -0.39 -14.09 1.96
CA CYS A 60 -0.03 -12.81 1.34
C CYS A 60 0.63 -11.88 2.37
N ARG A 61 1.77 -11.28 2.00
CA ARG A 61 2.58 -10.46 2.91
C ARG A 61 2.31 -8.97 2.74
N ALA A 62 2.16 -8.26 3.85
CA ALA A 62 2.29 -6.81 3.86
C ALA A 62 3.79 -6.44 3.84
N ILE A 63 4.23 -5.70 2.81
CA ILE A 63 5.62 -5.26 2.66
C ILE A 63 5.67 -3.74 2.55
N GLY A 64 6.22 -3.07 3.56
CA GLY A 64 6.38 -1.62 3.51
C GLY A 64 7.64 -1.21 2.75
N PHE A 65 7.64 -0.04 2.12
CA PHE A 65 8.88 0.63 1.71
C PHE A 65 8.99 1.99 2.40
N THR A 66 10.22 2.41 2.67
CA THR A 66 10.52 3.71 3.30
C THR A 66 11.85 4.27 2.78
N LEU A 67 12.07 5.56 2.98
CA LEU A 67 13.37 6.20 2.73
C LEU A 67 14.31 6.14 3.94
N GLY A 68 13.83 5.66 5.09
CA GLY A 68 14.62 5.49 6.32
C GLY A 68 15.11 4.06 6.54
N ALA A 69 15.69 3.83 7.73
CA ALA A 69 16.03 2.48 8.18
C ALA A 69 14.76 1.60 8.25
N PRO A 70 14.74 0.42 7.62
CA PRO A 70 13.54 -0.41 7.56
C PRO A 70 13.23 -1.09 8.89
N GLY A 71 11.94 -1.18 9.21
CA GLY A 71 11.43 -2.07 10.24
C GLY A 71 11.25 -3.52 9.74
N PRO A 72 10.72 -4.42 10.59
CA PRO A 72 10.32 -5.75 10.16
C PRO A 72 9.37 -5.69 8.96
N SER A 73 9.60 -6.58 7.98
CA SER A 73 8.80 -6.63 6.75
C SER A 73 8.80 -5.33 5.93
N GLN A 74 9.87 -4.55 6.00
CA GLN A 74 10.05 -3.35 5.18
C GLN A 74 11.34 -3.36 4.38
N LEU A 75 11.33 -2.63 3.26
CA LEU A 75 12.50 -2.23 2.50
C LEU A 75 12.80 -0.76 2.81
N GLY A 76 14.07 -0.40 2.94
CA GLY A 76 14.48 0.94 3.33
C GLY A 76 15.89 1.26 2.88
N VAL A 77 16.26 2.54 2.87
CA VAL A 77 17.58 2.98 2.44
C VAL A 77 18.44 3.30 3.66
N VAL A 78 19.62 2.69 3.74
CA VAL A 78 20.63 2.94 4.77
C VAL A 78 21.96 3.27 4.10
N ASP A 79 22.53 4.43 4.43
CA ASP A 79 23.79 4.92 3.85
C ASP A 79 23.81 4.92 2.30
N GLY A 80 22.66 5.19 1.68
CA GLY A 80 22.50 5.23 0.22
C GLY A 80 22.35 3.85 -0.45
N ILE A 81 22.22 2.79 0.34
CA ILE A 81 22.06 1.40 -0.11
C ILE A 81 20.65 0.92 0.23
N LEU A 82 20.02 0.23 -0.71
CA LEU A 82 18.73 -0.47 -0.55
C LEU A 82 18.94 -1.87 0.07
#